data_AF-A0A6J8DGX4-F1
#
_entry.id   AF-A0A6J8DGX4-F1
#
_cell.length_a   1.000
_cell.length_b   1.000
_cell.length_c   1.000
_cell.angle_alpha   90.00
_cell.angle_beta   90.00
_cell.angle_gamma   90.00
#
_symmetry.space_group_name_H-M   'P 1'
#
loop_
_entity.id
_entity.type
_entity.pdbx_description
1 polymer ?
#
loop_
_entity_poly.entity_id
_entity_poly.type
_entity_poly.pdbx_seq_one_letter_code
_entity_poly.pdbx_strand_id
1 'polypeptide(L)'
;MNNYIWLGNNRKQIHVRAKTGSGGVGILIKKEQLKVVKVTIENDLEDGILWVKFTDMKNSSNVFYVCVIYLPPQFSARSVNAHNFFEVLMEQIYSIPKGNSFYLCGDFNSRLGNYTDFIQGIDQLSERNITDFTVNSYGEIFSEFLSTVNCCVLNGRYPTHDDFIYVSTKGLTVVDYCVVPYDSLCHYKNFEVIRAIVLCNKSDRLGSFGPSHIPDHSVL
;
A
#
# COMPACT_ATOMS: atom_id res chain seq x y z
N MET A 1 12.65 -18.36 3.11
CA MET A 1 13.12 -16.97 3.35
C MET A 1 14.55 -16.69 2.88
N ASN A 2 15.42 -17.67 2.61
CA ASN A 2 16.85 -17.44 2.27
C ASN A 2 17.14 -16.54 1.04
N ASN A 3 16.16 -16.33 0.14
CA ASN A 3 16.32 -15.56 -1.10
C ASN A 3 15.80 -14.12 -1.02
N TYR A 4 15.33 -13.67 0.15
CA TYR A 4 14.80 -12.33 0.36
C TYR A 4 15.58 -11.61 1.46
N ILE A 5 15.57 -10.28 1.41
CA ILE A 5 15.87 -9.43 2.55
C ILE A 5 14.56 -8.83 3.06
N TRP A 6 14.49 -8.57 4.37
CA TRP A 6 13.39 -7.88 5.00
C TRP A 6 13.88 -6.51 5.48
N LEU A 7 13.14 -5.47 5.12
CA LEU A 7 13.27 -4.13 5.68
C LEU A 7 11.95 -3.80 6.34
N GLY A 8 11.96 -3.31 7.58
CA GLY A 8 10.72 -3.04 8.29
C GLY A 8 10.85 -1.92 9.30
N ASN A 9 9.71 -1.30 9.59
CA ASN A 9 9.52 -0.33 10.65
C ASN A 9 8.53 -0.94 11.65
N ASN A 10 9.10 -1.48 12.73
CA ASN A 10 8.31 -2.03 13.82
C ASN A 10 7.72 -0.88 14.65
N ARG A 11 6.50 -1.07 15.13
CA ARG A 11 5.82 -0.12 16.00
C ARG A 11 6.68 0.27 17.20
N LYS A 12 6.88 1.57 17.43
CA LYS A 12 7.72 2.08 18.53
C LYS A 12 7.03 1.99 19.88
N GLN A 13 5.73 2.28 19.94
CA GLN A 13 4.97 2.23 21.19
C GLN A 13 4.08 1.00 21.27
N ILE A 14 4.47 0.01 22.08
CA ILE A 14 3.66 -1.20 22.31
C ILE A 14 2.88 -1.04 23.62
N HIS A 15 1.56 -1.25 23.58
CA HIS A 15 0.73 -1.19 24.79
C HIS A 15 1.18 -2.27 25.79
N VAL A 16 1.29 -1.93 27.08
CA VAL A 16 1.82 -2.83 28.13
C VAL A 16 1.08 -4.17 28.26
N ARG A 17 -0.20 -4.21 27.85
CA ARG A 17 -1.02 -5.43 27.84
C ARG A 17 -1.08 -6.16 26.48
N ALA A 18 -0.38 -5.67 25.47
CA ALA A 18 -0.36 -6.33 24.17
C ALA A 18 0.36 -7.68 24.30
N LYS A 19 -0.35 -8.77 23.98
CA LYS A 19 0.19 -10.14 24.08
C LYS A 19 1.23 -10.44 22.99
N THR A 20 1.22 -9.68 21.90
CA THR A 20 2.13 -9.78 20.76
C THR A 20 2.47 -8.38 20.24
N GLY A 21 3.64 -8.24 19.60
CA GLY A 21 3.93 -7.06 18.79
C GLY A 21 2.95 -7.02 17.62
N SER A 22 1.99 -6.09 17.68
CA SER A 22 0.96 -5.91 16.64
C SER A 22 1.10 -4.54 16.00
N GLY A 23 0.99 -4.51 14.67
CA GLY A 23 1.31 -3.35 13.85
C GLY A 23 2.78 -3.30 13.44
N GLY A 24 3.11 -2.31 12.61
CA GLY A 24 4.38 -2.20 11.91
C GLY A 24 4.20 -2.52 10.43
N VAL A 25 5.17 -2.08 9.62
CA VAL A 25 5.17 -2.25 8.17
C VAL A 25 6.51 -2.82 7.72
N GLY A 26 6.54 -3.48 6.58
CA GLY A 26 7.78 -3.98 6.02
C GLY A 26 7.65 -4.42 4.58
N ILE A 27 8.80 -4.54 3.93
CA ILE A 27 8.94 -4.99 2.56
C ILE A 27 9.91 -6.16 2.48
N LEU A 28 9.57 -7.14 1.64
CA LEU A 28 10.42 -8.26 1.29
C LEU A 28 10.97 -8.06 -0.12
N ILE A 29 12.30 -8.04 -0.24
CA ILE A 29 12.98 -7.79 -1.52
C ILE A 29 13.80 -9.00 -1.89
N LYS A 30 13.62 -9.52 -3.10
CA LYS A 30 14.38 -10.66 -3.61
C LYS A 30 15.86 -10.25 -3.75
N LYS A 31 16.77 -11.02 -3.14
CA LYS A 31 18.23 -10.76 -3.13
C LYS A 31 18.83 -10.59 -4.54
N GLU A 32 18.23 -11.23 -5.54
CA GLU A 32 18.63 -11.08 -6.93
C GLU A 32 18.48 -9.64 -7.45
N GLN A 33 17.46 -8.91 -7.01
CA GLN A 33 17.27 -7.51 -7.40
C GLN A 33 18.38 -6.62 -6.85
N LEU A 34 18.95 -6.97 -5.70
CA LEU A 34 20.06 -6.23 -5.09
C LEU A 34 21.36 -6.28 -5.93
N LYS A 35 21.41 -7.10 -6.99
CA LYS A 35 22.50 -7.12 -7.96
C LYS A 35 22.42 -5.97 -8.98
N VAL A 36 21.27 -5.31 -9.10
CA VAL A 36 21.05 -4.21 -10.05
C VAL A 36 20.56 -2.93 -9.38
N VAL A 37 19.93 -3.02 -8.20
CA VAL A 37 19.48 -1.86 -7.42
C VAL A 37 20.12 -1.82 -6.04
N LYS A 38 20.55 -0.64 -5.62
CA LYS A 38 20.84 -0.32 -4.22
C LYS A 38 19.54 0.02 -3.52
N VAL A 39 19.35 -0.51 -2.32
CA VAL A 39 18.14 -0.30 -1.52
C VAL A 39 18.51 0.28 -0.15
N THR A 40 17.82 1.34 0.26
CA THR A 40 17.99 1.97 1.58
C THR A 40 16.64 2.34 2.18
N ILE A 41 16.53 2.30 3.52
CA ILE A 41 15.41 2.93 4.23
C ILE A 41 15.66 4.44 4.17
N GLU A 42 14.72 5.19 3.60
CA GLU A 42 14.80 6.66 3.52
C GLU A 42 14.14 7.31 4.73
N ASN A 43 13.02 6.75 5.21
CA ASN A 43 12.28 7.26 6.37
C ASN A 43 11.47 6.13 7.04
N ASP A 44 11.64 5.98 8.36
CA ASP A 44 10.93 5.07 9.25
C ASP A 44 10.53 5.77 10.58
N LEU A 45 10.36 7.09 10.53
CA LEU A 45 10.11 7.91 11.71
C LEU A 45 8.69 7.70 12.26
N GLU A 46 7.71 7.54 11.38
CA GLU A 46 6.31 7.40 11.79
C GLU A 46 5.85 5.95 11.84
N ASP A 47 5.13 5.60 12.91
CA ASP A 47 4.52 4.27 13.05
C ASP A 47 3.52 4.02 11.91
N GLY A 48 3.73 2.94 11.15
CA GLY A 48 2.86 2.59 10.03
C GLY A 48 3.24 3.23 8.70
N ILE A 49 4.37 3.93 8.62
CA ILE A 49 4.95 4.43 7.37
C ILE A 49 6.38 3.92 7.25
N LEU A 50 6.74 3.40 6.08
CA LEU A 50 8.12 3.02 5.75
C LEU A 50 8.43 3.41 4.31
N TRP A 51 9.32 4.37 4.14
CA TRP A 51 9.88 4.73 2.84
C TRP A 51 11.14 3.96 2.55
N VAL A 52 11.15 3.26 1.42
CA VAL A 52 12.30 2.54 0.90
C VAL A 52 12.69 3.12 -0.45
N LYS A 53 13.94 3.56 -0.54
CA LYS A 53 14.53 4.11 -1.75
C LYS A 53 15.27 3.04 -2.52
N PHE A 54 15.02 3.01 -3.82
CA PHE A 54 15.67 2.15 -4.79
C PHE A 54 16.48 3.01 -5.75
N THR A 55 17.75 2.68 -5.95
CA THR A 55 18.64 3.40 -6.86
C THR A 55 19.31 2.41 -7.80
N ASP A 56 19.19 2.62 -9.11
CA ASP A 56 19.88 1.80 -10.10
C ASP A 56 21.41 1.93 -9.92
N MET A 57 22.10 0.80 -9.82
CA MET A 57 23.55 0.78 -9.59
C MET A 57 24.37 1.17 -10.82
N LYS A 58 23.80 1.06 -12.03
CA LYS A 58 24.45 1.50 -13.28
C LYS A 58 24.15 2.95 -13.61
N ASN A 59 23.01 3.46 -13.16
CA ASN A 59 22.62 4.86 -13.34
C ASN A 59 22.03 5.43 -12.05
N SER A 60 22.86 6.07 -11.23
CA SER A 60 22.44 6.63 -9.94
C SER A 60 21.41 7.75 -10.03
N SER A 61 21.13 8.29 -11.22
CA SER A 61 20.04 9.25 -11.44
C SER A 61 18.66 8.58 -11.56
N ASN A 62 18.61 7.27 -11.82
CA ASN A 62 17.38 6.51 -11.85
C ASN A 62 17.03 6.03 -10.43
N VAL A 63 16.11 6.75 -9.80
CA VAL A 63 15.68 6.54 -8.42
C VAL A 63 14.17 6.46 -8.35
N PHE A 64 13.67 5.49 -7.58
CA PHE A 64 12.26 5.44 -7.21
C PHE A 64 12.10 5.07 -5.74
N TYR A 65 10.92 5.38 -5.21
CA TYR A 65 10.57 5.20 -3.81
C TYR A 65 9.34 4.31 -3.66
N VAL A 66 9.35 3.43 -2.68
CA VAL A 66 8.17 2.66 -2.27
C VAL A 66 7.84 3.03 -0.83
N CYS A 67 6.64 3.53 -0.59
CA CYS A 67 6.11 3.76 0.74
C CYS A 67 5.20 2.59 1.13
N VAL A 68 5.54 1.88 2.19
CA VAL A 68 4.69 0.85 2.77
C VAL A 68 3.86 1.45 3.89
N ILE A 69 2.53 1.30 3.81
CA ILE A 69 1.58 1.98 4.67
C ILE A 69 0.75 0.98 5.48
N TYR A 70 0.52 1.33 6.74
CA TYR A 70 -0.48 0.76 7.61
C TYR A 70 -1.11 1.89 8.44
N LEU A 71 -2.27 2.39 8.02
CA LEU A 71 -3.10 3.29 8.82
C LEU A 71 -4.03 2.40 9.67
N PRO A 72 -4.00 2.47 11.01
CA PRO A 72 -4.86 1.62 11.84
C PRO A 72 -6.35 1.87 11.57
N PRO A 73 -7.24 0.89 11.77
CA PRO A 73 -8.66 1.06 11.52
C PRO A 73 -9.30 2.13 12.41
N GLN A 74 -10.43 2.66 11.93
CA GLN A 74 -11.27 3.57 12.71
C GLN A 74 -11.61 2.95 14.06
N PHE A 75 -11.57 3.79 15.11
CA PHE A 75 -11.82 3.37 16.49
C PHE A 75 -10.81 2.38 17.06
N SER A 76 -9.67 2.17 16.38
CA SER A 76 -8.55 1.47 16.98
C SER A 76 -8.10 2.17 18.25
N ALA A 77 -7.77 1.38 19.28
CA ALA A 77 -7.15 1.86 20.52
C ALA A 77 -5.78 2.54 20.30
N ARG A 78 -5.26 2.53 19.06
CA ARG A 78 -4.01 3.18 18.66
C ARG A 78 -4.12 4.70 18.50
N SER A 79 -5.33 5.29 18.64
CA SER A 79 -5.60 6.74 18.60
C SER A 79 -4.76 7.48 17.54
N VAL A 80 -4.79 6.99 16.30
CA VAL A 80 -4.15 7.68 15.17
C VAL A 80 -5.17 8.64 14.57
N ASN A 81 -4.79 9.91 14.48
CA ASN A 81 -5.57 10.89 13.73
C ASN A 81 -5.24 10.73 12.24
N ALA A 82 -6.23 10.33 11.43
CA ALA A 82 -6.03 10.11 10.00
C ALA A 82 -5.65 11.39 9.25
N HIS A 83 -6.17 12.58 9.63
CA HIS A 83 -5.74 13.84 9.02
C HIS A 83 -4.26 14.06 9.21
N ASN A 84 -3.78 13.98 10.45
CA ASN A 84 -2.35 14.13 10.75
C ASN A 84 -1.50 13.07 10.04
N PHE A 85 -2.01 11.84 9.92
CA PHE A 85 -1.30 10.78 9.16
C PHE A 85 -1.12 11.15 7.69
N PHE A 86 -2.18 11.64 7.03
CA PHE A 86 -2.12 12.05 5.62
C PHE A 86 -1.35 13.36 5.43
N GLU A 87 -1.38 14.30 6.37
CA GLU A 87 -0.54 15.50 6.36
C GLU A 87 0.95 15.15 6.39
N VAL A 88 1.36 14.26 7.30
CA VAL A 88 2.75 13.80 7.37
C VAL A 88 3.15 13.05 6.10
N LEU A 89 2.27 12.20 5.55
CA LEU A 89 2.54 11.50 4.30
C LEU A 89 2.67 12.46 3.12
N MET A 90 1.85 13.50 3.07
CA MET A 90 1.91 14.56 2.07
C MET A 90 3.23 15.35 2.14
N GLU A 91 3.66 15.76 3.34
CA GLU A 91 4.96 16.41 3.54
C GLU A 91 6.12 15.53 3.06
N GLN A 92 6.06 14.23 3.35
CA GLN A 92 7.06 13.26 2.91
C GLN A 92 7.06 13.11 1.38
N ILE A 93 5.90 13.08 0.72
CA ILE A 93 5.80 13.07 -0.75
C ILE A 93 6.44 14.32 -1.33
N TYR A 94 6.15 15.51 -0.81
CA TYR A 94 6.74 16.75 -1.30
C TYR A 94 8.24 16.87 -1.05
N SER A 95 8.79 16.09 -0.12
CA SER A 95 10.24 15.99 0.09
C SER A 95 10.96 15.15 -0.98
N ILE A 96 10.23 14.38 -1.79
CA ILE A 96 10.81 13.54 -2.84
C ILE A 96 11.40 14.44 -3.93
N PRO A 97 12.67 14.27 -4.34
CA PRO A 97 13.27 15.08 -5.38
C PRO A 97 12.47 14.98 -6.69
N LYS A 98 12.23 16.15 -7.31
CA LYS A 98 11.50 16.25 -8.57
C LYS A 98 12.11 15.33 -9.63
N GLY A 99 11.25 14.56 -10.30
CA GLY A 99 11.63 13.60 -11.35
C GLY A 99 11.84 12.16 -10.84
N ASN A 100 11.94 11.95 -9.52
CA ASN A 100 11.94 10.61 -8.97
C ASN A 100 10.51 10.08 -8.87
N SER A 101 10.30 8.82 -9.25
CA SER A 101 9.00 8.17 -9.15
C SER A 101 8.76 7.65 -7.74
N PHE A 102 7.49 7.55 -7.34
CA PHE A 102 7.11 6.90 -6.09
C PHE A 102 5.81 6.13 -6.20
N TYR A 103 5.63 5.19 -5.27
CA TYR A 103 4.43 4.37 -5.12
C TYR A 103 4.10 4.28 -3.64
N LEU A 104 2.82 4.34 -3.29
CA LEU A 104 2.36 4.06 -1.94
C LEU A 104 1.56 2.76 -1.96
N CYS A 105 1.90 1.82 -1.10
CA CYS A 105 1.26 0.52 -1.06
C CYS A 105 0.98 0.10 0.37
N GLY A 106 -0.20 -0.47 0.63
CA GLY A 106 -0.50 -1.10 1.92
C GLY A 106 -1.91 -0.81 2.39
N ASP A 107 -2.17 -1.12 3.65
CA ASP A 107 -3.49 -1.04 4.28
C ASP A 107 -3.76 0.39 4.78
N PHE A 108 -4.59 1.13 4.06
CA PHE A 108 -5.01 2.46 4.47
C PHE A 108 -6.18 2.40 5.46
N ASN A 109 -6.85 1.26 5.65
CA ASN A 109 -8.13 1.16 6.36
C ASN A 109 -9.18 2.22 5.91
N SER A 110 -8.99 2.77 4.71
CA SER A 110 -9.84 3.76 4.08
C SER A 110 -10.75 3.05 3.08
N ARG A 111 -12.05 3.09 3.30
CA ARG A 111 -13.00 2.56 2.32
C ARG A 111 -13.40 3.73 1.43
N LEU A 112 -12.82 3.78 0.23
CA LEU A 112 -12.98 4.91 -0.69
C LEU A 112 -14.35 4.92 -1.37
N GLY A 113 -15.03 3.77 -1.43
CA GLY A 113 -16.33 3.65 -2.07
C GLY A 113 -16.30 4.12 -3.52
N ASN A 114 -17.32 4.91 -3.85
CA ASN A 114 -17.48 5.57 -5.15
C ASN A 114 -16.89 6.98 -5.21
N TYR A 115 -16.07 7.41 -4.24
CA TYR A 115 -15.37 8.68 -4.37
C TYR A 115 -14.36 8.65 -5.51
N THR A 116 -14.33 9.77 -6.24
CA THR A 116 -13.37 10.03 -7.30
C THR A 116 -12.02 10.36 -6.69
N ASP A 117 -11.00 9.67 -7.16
CA ASP A 117 -9.60 9.88 -6.81
C ASP A 117 -8.88 10.72 -7.88
N PHE A 118 -9.61 11.62 -8.54
CA PHE A 118 -9.10 12.58 -9.52
C PHE A 118 -10.12 13.72 -9.72
N ILE A 119 -9.68 14.82 -10.31
CA ILE A 119 -10.53 15.98 -10.59
C ILE A 119 -11.20 15.78 -11.94
N GLN A 120 -12.50 15.46 -11.91
CA GLN A 120 -13.28 15.22 -13.12
C GLN A 120 -13.27 16.44 -14.06
N GLY A 121 -12.99 16.21 -15.34
CA GLY A 121 -12.94 17.25 -16.37
C GLY A 121 -11.62 18.01 -16.45
N ILE A 122 -10.74 17.86 -15.47
CA ILE A 122 -9.34 18.34 -15.54
C ILE A 122 -8.43 17.15 -15.88
N ASP A 123 -8.56 16.07 -15.14
CA ASP A 123 -7.71 14.91 -15.31
C ASP A 123 -8.31 13.90 -16.29
N GLN A 124 -7.48 13.35 -17.18
CA GLN A 124 -7.87 12.37 -18.19
C GLN A 124 -7.63 10.93 -17.70
N LEU A 125 -8.34 10.53 -16.64
CA LEU A 125 -8.28 9.18 -16.10
C LEU A 125 -9.53 8.38 -16.45
N SER A 126 -9.37 7.08 -16.68
CA SER A 126 -10.50 6.16 -16.71
C SER A 126 -11.17 6.10 -15.33
N GLU A 127 -12.46 5.83 -15.28
CA GLU A 127 -13.11 5.55 -14.01
C GLU A 127 -12.65 4.20 -13.44
N ARG A 128 -12.68 4.09 -12.11
CA ARG A 128 -12.42 2.83 -11.42
C ARG A 128 -13.65 1.92 -11.55
N ASN A 129 -13.41 0.64 -11.80
CA ASN A 129 -14.38 -0.41 -11.56
C ASN A 129 -14.50 -0.64 -10.05
N ILE A 130 -15.58 -0.15 -9.46
CA ILE A 130 -15.78 -0.14 -8.01
C ILE A 130 -16.38 -1.48 -7.56
N THR A 131 -15.64 -2.22 -6.74
CA THR A 131 -16.10 -3.47 -6.10
C THR A 131 -16.69 -3.26 -4.70
N ASP A 132 -16.18 -2.29 -3.93
CA ASP A 132 -16.72 -1.90 -2.62
C ASP A 132 -17.24 -0.47 -2.67
N PHE A 133 -18.56 -0.30 -2.55
CA PHE A 133 -19.23 1.02 -2.58
C PHE A 133 -19.29 1.69 -1.21
N THR A 134 -18.82 1.03 -0.15
CA THR A 134 -18.91 1.59 1.20
C THR A 134 -17.86 2.68 1.39
N VAL A 135 -18.27 3.77 2.05
CA VAL A 135 -17.37 4.86 2.46
C VAL A 135 -17.28 4.89 3.99
N ASN A 136 -16.07 5.09 4.52
CA ASN A 136 -15.87 5.43 5.92
C ASN A 136 -15.21 6.81 6.05
N SER A 137 -15.15 7.39 7.26
CA SER A 137 -14.56 8.74 7.43
C SER A 137 -13.09 8.85 7.00
N TYR A 138 -12.35 7.76 6.89
CA TYR A 138 -10.97 7.76 6.37
C TYR A 138 -10.96 7.76 4.85
N GLY A 139 -11.98 7.18 4.20
CA GLY A 139 -12.18 7.26 2.75
C GLY A 139 -12.35 8.69 2.24
N GLU A 140 -13.09 9.52 2.97
CA GLU A 140 -13.24 10.95 2.66
C GLU A 140 -11.91 11.69 2.71
N ILE A 141 -11.19 11.57 3.83
CA ILE A 141 -9.86 12.19 4.02
C ILE A 141 -8.86 11.66 2.99
N PHE A 142 -8.91 10.36 2.68
CA PHE A 142 -8.05 9.75 1.69
C PHE A 142 -8.32 10.27 0.28
N SER A 143 -9.59 10.45 -0.10
CA SER A 143 -9.98 11.05 -1.38
C SER A 143 -9.47 12.49 -1.53
N GLU A 144 -9.56 13.28 -0.47
CA GLU A 144 -9.03 14.64 -0.42
C GLU A 144 -7.50 14.62 -0.58
N PHE A 145 -6.81 13.80 0.22
CA PHE A 145 -5.36 13.60 0.13
C PHE A 145 -4.90 13.26 -1.30
N LEU A 146 -5.54 12.27 -1.94
CA LEU A 146 -5.22 11.84 -3.32
C LEU A 146 -5.31 13.01 -4.31
N SER A 147 -6.37 13.81 -4.19
CA SER A 147 -6.57 15.00 -5.02
C SER A 147 -5.49 16.06 -4.77
N THR A 148 -5.12 16.29 -3.50
CA THR A 148 -4.10 17.28 -3.11
C THR A 148 -2.70 16.92 -3.59
N VAL A 149 -2.31 15.64 -3.52
CA VAL A 149 -0.98 15.17 -3.93
C VAL A 149 -0.93 14.75 -5.41
N ASN A 150 -1.99 14.99 -6.18
CA ASN A 150 -2.13 14.57 -7.57
C ASN A 150 -1.83 13.07 -7.79
N CYS A 151 -2.42 12.22 -6.96
CA CYS A 151 -2.23 10.76 -7.01
C CYS A 151 -3.57 10.02 -7.15
N CYS A 152 -3.56 8.87 -7.83
CA CYS A 152 -4.73 7.99 -7.99
C CYS A 152 -4.44 6.60 -7.42
N VAL A 153 -5.49 5.83 -7.14
CA VAL A 153 -5.35 4.40 -6.84
C VAL A 153 -5.35 3.59 -8.13
N LEU A 154 -4.50 2.56 -8.24
CA LEU A 154 -4.50 1.62 -9.37
C LEU A 154 -5.65 0.61 -9.29
N ASN A 155 -6.15 0.34 -8.08
CA ASN A 155 -7.26 -0.57 -7.83
C ASN A 155 -8.51 -0.15 -8.61
N GLY A 156 -9.12 -1.07 -9.35
CA GLY A 156 -10.29 -0.78 -10.18
C GLY A 156 -9.95 -0.26 -11.58
N ARG A 157 -8.69 0.06 -11.90
CA ARG A 157 -8.35 0.72 -13.19
C ARG A 157 -8.05 -0.26 -14.31
N TYR A 158 -7.80 -1.53 -13.98
CA TYR A 158 -7.42 -2.56 -14.94
C TYR A 158 -8.47 -3.68 -14.91
N PRO A 159 -9.27 -3.83 -15.99
CA PRO A 159 -10.54 -4.56 -15.95
C PRO A 159 -10.41 -6.08 -15.76
N THR A 160 -9.19 -6.64 -15.83
CA THR A 160 -9.02 -8.09 -15.88
C THR A 160 -9.02 -8.78 -14.51
N HIS A 161 -8.69 -8.10 -13.39
CA HIS A 161 -8.54 -8.77 -12.10
C HIS A 161 -8.78 -7.86 -10.87
N ASP A 162 -9.92 -7.16 -10.84
CA ASP A 162 -10.37 -6.45 -9.63
C ASP A 162 -11.16 -7.41 -8.71
N ASP A 163 -10.75 -7.54 -7.45
CA ASP A 163 -11.40 -8.38 -6.45
C ASP A 163 -11.36 -7.68 -5.08
N PHE A 164 -12.12 -8.19 -4.10
CA PHE A 164 -12.04 -7.71 -2.73
C PHE A 164 -10.69 -8.04 -2.12
N ILE A 165 -10.12 -7.07 -1.42
CA ILE A 165 -8.74 -7.15 -0.95
C ILE A 165 -8.69 -7.68 0.48
N TYR A 166 -9.70 -7.40 1.30
CA TYR A 166 -9.88 -8.01 2.62
C TYR A 166 -11.13 -8.90 2.63
N VAL A 167 -10.98 -10.14 3.09
CA VAL A 167 -12.04 -11.15 3.19
C VAL A 167 -12.05 -11.74 4.58
N SER A 168 -13.11 -11.45 5.35
CA SER A 168 -13.29 -12.01 6.69
C SER A 168 -14.70 -12.56 6.89
N THR A 169 -14.93 -13.24 8.00
CA THR A 169 -16.29 -13.65 8.42
C THR A 169 -17.22 -12.46 8.68
N LYS A 170 -16.68 -11.24 8.76
CA LYS A 170 -17.43 -10.00 9.01
C LYS A 170 -17.73 -9.20 7.73
N GLY A 171 -17.22 -9.62 6.58
CA GLY A 171 -17.48 -8.98 5.29
C GLY A 171 -16.25 -8.91 4.38
N LEU A 172 -16.47 -8.31 3.21
CA LEU A 172 -15.48 -8.08 2.17
C LEU A 172 -15.21 -6.57 2.06
N THR A 173 -13.95 -6.14 2.07
CA THR A 173 -13.60 -4.70 1.98
C THR A 173 -12.41 -4.44 1.08
N VAL A 174 -12.36 -3.24 0.51
CA VAL A 174 -11.19 -2.70 -0.21
C VAL A 174 -10.55 -1.67 0.70
N VAL A 175 -9.40 -2.00 1.28
CA VAL A 175 -8.66 -1.14 2.23
C VAL A 175 -7.18 -1.07 1.94
N ASP A 176 -6.60 -2.08 1.29
CA ASP A 176 -5.26 -1.98 0.75
C ASP A 176 -5.30 -1.33 -0.65
N TYR A 177 -4.42 -0.36 -0.88
CA TYR A 177 -4.33 0.32 -2.17
C TYR A 177 -2.89 0.36 -2.67
N CYS A 178 -2.76 0.41 -4.00
CA CYS A 178 -1.55 0.87 -4.67
C CYS A 178 -1.84 2.26 -5.26
N VAL A 179 -1.13 3.27 -4.79
CA VAL A 179 -1.31 4.69 -5.13
C VAL A 179 -0.12 5.19 -5.92
N VAL A 180 -0.40 5.94 -6.98
CA VAL A 180 0.62 6.44 -7.91
C VAL A 180 0.33 7.89 -8.34
N PRO A 181 1.35 8.69 -8.67
CA PRO A 181 1.17 9.99 -9.31
C PRO A 181 0.36 9.89 -10.60
N TYR A 182 -0.56 10.83 -10.84
CA TYR A 182 -1.41 10.84 -12.04
C TYR A 182 -0.61 10.84 -13.33
N ASP A 183 0.46 11.64 -13.39
CA ASP A 183 1.33 11.78 -14.56
C ASP A 183 2.10 10.49 -14.89
N SER A 184 2.22 9.58 -13.93
CA SER A 184 2.83 8.27 -14.09
C SER A 184 1.86 7.20 -14.58
N LEU A 185 0.54 7.44 -14.55
CA LEU A 185 -0.47 6.40 -14.79
C LEU A 185 -0.33 5.74 -16.17
N CYS A 186 0.09 6.49 -17.18
CA CYS A 186 0.29 5.97 -18.54
C CYS A 186 1.42 4.93 -18.65
N HIS A 187 2.29 4.82 -17.64
CA HIS A 187 3.40 3.86 -17.61
C HIS A 187 2.98 2.46 -17.12
N TYR A 188 1.80 2.33 -16.49
CA TYR A 188 1.32 1.05 -15.97
C TYR A 188 0.50 0.33 -17.02
N LYS A 189 0.81 -0.95 -17.23
CA LYS A 189 0.18 -1.80 -18.25
C LYS A 189 -0.86 -2.76 -17.68
N ASN A 190 -0.69 -3.13 -16.42
CA ASN A 190 -1.56 -4.07 -15.72
C ASN A 190 -1.45 -3.83 -14.21
N PHE A 191 -2.51 -4.14 -13.48
CA PHE A 191 -2.59 -4.19 -12.02
C PHE A 191 -3.58 -5.28 -11.64
N GLU A 192 -3.26 -6.08 -10.63
CA GLU A 192 -4.08 -7.23 -10.24
C GLU A 192 -4.19 -7.33 -8.73
N VAL A 193 -5.39 -7.59 -8.24
CA VAL A 193 -5.61 -8.00 -6.86
C VAL A 193 -5.64 -9.52 -6.81
N ILE A 194 -4.68 -10.13 -6.12
CA ILE A 194 -4.59 -11.58 -5.99
C ILE A 194 -4.98 -11.99 -4.57
N ARG A 195 -6.14 -12.64 -4.42
CA ARG A 195 -6.56 -13.20 -3.13
C ARG A 195 -5.54 -14.20 -2.59
N ALA A 196 -5.25 -14.14 -1.30
CA ALA A 196 -4.29 -15.04 -0.65
C ALA A 196 -4.64 -16.52 -0.85
N ILE A 197 -5.94 -16.88 -0.84
CA ILE A 197 -6.41 -18.24 -1.14
C ILE A 197 -5.97 -18.72 -2.54
N VAL A 198 -5.98 -17.84 -3.54
CA VAL A 198 -5.55 -18.18 -4.90
C VAL A 198 -4.05 -18.47 -4.94
N LEU A 199 -3.25 -17.69 -4.20
CA LEU A 199 -1.81 -17.93 -4.07
C LEU A 199 -1.52 -19.23 -3.35
N CYS A 200 -2.22 -19.51 -2.25
CA CYS A 200 -2.12 -20.76 -1.51
C CYS A 200 -2.39 -21.95 -2.44
N ASN A 201 -3.49 -21.91 -3.20
CA ASN A 201 -3.87 -22.99 -4.12
C ASN A 201 -2.92 -23.17 -5.30
N LYS A 202 -2.30 -22.10 -5.81
CA LYS A 202 -1.30 -22.16 -6.88
C LYS A 202 0.06 -22.68 -6.42
N SER A 203 0.35 -22.57 -5.13
CA SER A 203 1.55 -23.18 -4.56
C SER A 203 1.28 -24.64 -4.25
N ASP A 204 1.72 -25.57 -5.11
CA ASP A 204 1.72 -27.03 -4.87
C ASP A 204 2.53 -27.47 -3.62
N ARG A 205 2.85 -26.54 -2.71
CA ARG A 205 3.76 -26.67 -1.57
C ARG A 205 3.08 -26.52 -0.22
N LEU A 206 1.77 -26.31 -0.18
CA LEU A 206 1.00 -26.50 1.05
C LEU A 206 0.75 -28.00 1.26
N GLY A 207 1.82 -28.74 1.54
CA GLY A 207 1.70 -30.03 2.20
C GLY A 207 1.06 -29.87 3.57
N SER A 208 1.06 -30.95 4.37
CA SER A 208 0.49 -31.06 5.74
C SER A 208 0.98 -30.05 6.80
N PHE A 209 1.67 -28.98 6.41
CA PHE A 209 2.12 -27.83 7.21
C PHE A 209 1.62 -26.49 6.64
N GLY A 210 0.42 -26.46 6.03
CA GLY A 210 -0.20 -25.19 5.66
C GLY A 210 -0.44 -24.28 6.88
N PRO A 211 -0.48 -22.94 6.70
CA PRO A 211 -0.76 -22.04 7.81
C PRO A 211 -2.15 -22.40 8.37
N SER A 212 -2.27 -22.42 9.70
CA SER A 212 -3.54 -22.75 10.38
C SER A 212 -4.69 -21.82 9.99
N HIS A 213 -4.36 -20.63 9.47
CA HIS A 213 -5.29 -19.66 8.90
C HIS A 213 -4.69 -19.04 7.64
N ILE A 214 -5.53 -18.87 6.62
CA ILE A 214 -5.20 -18.11 5.42
C ILE A 214 -5.24 -16.62 5.78
N PRO A 215 -4.30 -15.79 5.31
CA PRO A 215 -4.36 -14.35 5.54
C PRO A 215 -5.67 -13.74 5.03
N ASP A 216 -6.26 -12.86 5.83
CA ASP A 216 -7.52 -12.18 5.50
C ASP A 216 -7.33 -11.09 4.42
N HIS A 217 -6.07 -10.69 4.13
CA HIS A 217 -5.72 -9.70 3.11
C HIS A 217 -5.20 -10.36 1.83
N SER A 218 -5.48 -9.73 0.70
CA SER A 218 -5.03 -10.07 -0.64
C SER A 218 -3.72 -9.36 -0.96
N VAL A 219 -3.05 -9.81 -2.02
CA VAL A 219 -1.80 -9.23 -2.50
C VAL A 219 -2.10 -8.27 -3.66
N LEU A 220 -1.46 -7.10 -3.63
CA LEU A 220 -1.51 -6.07 -4.67
C LEU A 220 -0.27 -6.11 -5.56
#